data_AF-A0A5C4X8S4-F1
#
_entry.id   AF-A0A5C4X8S4-F1
#
_cell.length_a   1.000
_cell.length_b   1.000
_cell.length_c   1.000
_cell.angle_alpha   90.00
_cell.angle_beta   90.00
_cell.angle_gamma   90.00
#
_symmetry.space_group_name_H-M   'P 1'
#
loop_
_entity.id
_entity.type
_entity.pdbx_description
1 polymer ?
#
loop_
_entity_poly.entity_id
_entity_poly.type
_entity_poly.pdbx_seq_one_letter_code
_entity_poly.pdbx_strand_id
1 'polypeptide(L)'
;MTPPRRATPSARSALVAAGLAGLLALAGLAGTAPAAAAAVLVAVALALGWPGLLLLPSPRGSAAVVGATGVLAVVATTATALLDHDREPLRALPAVLAVAVLGAFTHQMLRRDLRPRVVDGLGGAVTGLLIAGQVSGWVAAAAAGAAAAATTGAGAAAVGASVLAAALPVPRPASALAAVAAGAAAG
;
A
#
# COMPACT_ATOMS: atom_id res chain seq x y z
N MET A 1 29.18 22.67 -6.50
CA MET A 1 27.82 22.19 -6.17
C MET A 1 27.32 21.31 -7.31
N THR A 2 27.36 19.99 -7.14
CA THR A 2 26.81 19.05 -8.11
C THR A 2 25.27 19.07 -7.99
N PRO A 3 24.52 19.22 -9.09
CA PRO A 3 23.07 19.16 -9.03
C PRO A 3 22.64 17.79 -8.50
N PRO A 4 21.60 17.73 -7.63
CA PRO A 4 21.12 16.46 -7.12
C PRO A 4 20.63 15.60 -8.30
N ARG A 5 21.22 14.40 -8.45
CA ARG A 5 20.70 13.37 -9.37
C ARG A 5 19.29 13.04 -8.91
N ARG A 6 18.28 13.53 -9.63
CA ARG A 6 16.88 13.23 -9.34
C ARG A 6 16.65 11.76 -9.64
N ALA A 7 16.24 10.99 -8.63
CA ALA A 7 15.87 9.59 -8.79
C ALA A 7 14.61 9.51 -9.66
N THR A 8 14.78 9.14 -10.94
CA THR A 8 13.67 8.63 -11.73
C THR A 8 13.37 7.22 -11.24
N PRO A 9 12.09 6.86 -11.00
CA PRO A 9 11.77 5.46 -10.71
C PRO A 9 12.33 4.60 -11.83
N SER A 10 13.04 3.52 -11.45
CA SER A 10 13.54 2.59 -12.45
C SER A 10 12.35 2.01 -13.24
N ALA A 11 12.55 1.72 -14.53
CA ALA A 11 11.51 1.06 -15.34
C ALA A 11 11.00 -0.23 -14.66
N ARG A 12 11.90 -0.95 -13.98
CA ARG A 12 11.56 -2.15 -13.19
C ARG A 12 10.57 -1.86 -12.06
N SER A 13 10.83 -0.85 -11.23
CA SER A 13 9.93 -0.49 -10.12
C SER A 13 8.57 0.01 -10.63
N ALA A 14 8.56 0.74 -11.75
CA ALA A 14 7.31 1.19 -12.37
C ALA A 14 6.48 0.01 -12.90
N LEU A 15 7.12 -0.95 -13.58
CA LEU A 15 6.48 -2.17 -14.06
C LEU A 15 5.92 -3.02 -12.91
N VAL A 16 6.66 -3.17 -11.82
CA VAL A 16 6.19 -3.92 -10.63
C VAL A 16 4.98 -3.24 -10.01
N ALA A 17 5.03 -1.92 -9.81
CA ALA A 17 3.91 -1.17 -9.23
C ALA A 17 2.66 -1.21 -10.12
N ALA A 18 2.83 -1.02 -11.43
CA ALA A 18 1.73 -1.13 -12.39
C ALA A 18 1.16 -2.55 -12.48
N GLY A 19 2.02 -3.57 -12.43
CA GLY A 19 1.62 -4.97 -12.38
C GLY A 19 0.82 -5.31 -11.13
N LEU A 20 1.23 -4.82 -9.96
CA LEU A 20 0.49 -4.99 -8.70
C LEU A 20 -0.85 -4.25 -8.72
N ALA A 21 -0.90 -3.06 -9.34
CA ALA A 21 -2.14 -2.32 -9.50
C ALA A 21 -3.13 -3.04 -10.44
N GLY A 22 -2.64 -3.54 -11.59
CA GLY A 22 -3.45 -4.36 -12.50
C GLY A 22 -3.92 -5.67 -11.85
N LEU A 23 -3.06 -6.32 -11.06
CA LEU A 23 -3.40 -7.51 -10.28
C LEU A 23 -4.53 -7.20 -9.29
N LEU A 24 -4.45 -6.11 -8.52
CA LEU A 24 -5.51 -5.69 -7.59
C LEU A 24 -6.83 -5.43 -8.30
N ALA A 25 -6.79 -4.73 -9.44
CA ALA A 25 -7.98 -4.42 -10.22
C ALA A 25 -8.69 -5.70 -10.70
N LEU A 26 -7.95 -6.63 -11.30
CA LEU A 26 -8.50 -7.89 -11.79
C LEU A 26 -8.95 -8.81 -10.64
N ALA A 27 -8.19 -8.84 -9.55
CA ALA A 27 -8.50 -9.66 -8.39
C ALA A 27 -9.77 -9.20 -7.66
N GLY A 28 -10.01 -7.89 -7.59
CA GLY A 28 -11.25 -7.31 -7.06
C GLY A 28 -12.49 -7.79 -7.81
N LEU A 29 -12.41 -7.85 -9.15
CA LEU A 29 -13.49 -8.33 -10.01
C LEU A 29 -13.71 -9.86 -9.91
N ALA A 30 -12.65 -10.61 -9.57
CA ALA A 30 -12.73 -12.05 -9.39
C ALA A 30 -13.31 -12.48 -8.01
N GLY A 31 -13.57 -11.52 -7.11
CA GLY A 31 -14.21 -11.72 -5.81
C GLY A 31 -13.27 -11.54 -4.61
N THR A 32 -13.79 -11.78 -3.40
CA THR A 32 -13.11 -11.43 -2.14
C THR A 32 -11.82 -12.22 -1.89
N ALA A 33 -11.81 -13.53 -2.19
CA ALA A 33 -10.63 -14.37 -1.98
C ALA A 33 -9.43 -13.98 -2.86
N PRO A 34 -9.55 -13.83 -4.20
CA PRO A 34 -8.44 -13.35 -5.01
C PRO A 34 -8.04 -11.92 -4.64
N ALA A 35 -9.00 -11.04 -4.32
CA ALA A 35 -8.70 -9.68 -3.85
C ALA A 35 -7.84 -9.69 -2.58
N ALA A 36 -8.14 -10.56 -1.61
CA ALA A 36 -7.35 -10.72 -0.39
C ALA A 36 -5.92 -11.22 -0.70
N ALA A 37 -5.76 -12.18 -1.61
CA ALA A 37 -4.43 -12.65 -2.01
C ALA A 37 -3.59 -11.54 -2.68
N ALA A 38 -4.20 -10.78 -3.60
CA ALA A 38 -3.55 -9.63 -4.24
C ALA A 38 -3.19 -8.54 -3.23
N ALA A 39 -4.09 -8.24 -2.30
CA ALA A 39 -3.91 -7.30 -1.21
C ALA A 39 -2.73 -7.70 -0.29
N VAL A 40 -2.61 -8.98 0.07
CA VAL A 40 -1.45 -9.49 0.83
C VAL A 40 -0.15 -9.28 0.06
N LEU A 41 -0.11 -9.57 -1.24
CA LEU A 41 1.09 -9.35 -2.06
C LEU A 41 1.51 -7.88 -2.10
N VAL A 42 0.54 -6.96 -2.21
CA VAL A 42 0.79 -5.52 -2.17
C VAL A 42 1.31 -5.08 -0.81
N ALA A 43 0.73 -5.57 0.28
CA ALA A 43 1.20 -5.28 1.64
C ALA A 43 2.65 -5.76 1.87
N VAL A 44 3.00 -6.95 1.36
CA VAL A 44 4.36 -7.49 1.44
C VAL A 44 5.32 -6.67 0.58
N ALA A 45 4.95 -6.33 -0.66
CA ALA A 45 5.77 -5.48 -1.53
C ALA A 45 6.02 -4.11 -0.91
N LEU A 46 4.99 -3.49 -0.32
CA LEU A 46 5.09 -2.25 0.42
C LEU A 46 6.07 -2.41 1.60
N ALA A 47 5.91 -3.45 2.42
CA ALA A 47 6.76 -3.70 3.57
C ALA A 47 8.25 -3.85 3.21
N LEU A 48 8.55 -4.50 2.08
CA LEU A 48 9.91 -4.67 1.59
C LEU A 48 10.51 -3.37 1.04
N GLY A 49 9.71 -2.54 0.37
CA GLY A 49 10.16 -1.25 -0.18
C GLY A 49 10.23 -0.12 0.84
N TRP A 50 9.40 -0.18 1.88
CA TRP A 50 9.18 0.90 2.85
C TRP A 50 10.45 1.40 3.54
N PRO A 51 11.35 0.52 4.06
CA PRO A 51 12.55 0.97 4.73
C PRO A 51 13.52 1.76 3.85
N GLY A 52 13.63 1.33 2.58
CA GLY A 52 14.50 1.95 1.59
C GLY A 52 14.01 3.34 1.18
N LEU A 53 12.69 3.55 1.15
CA LEU A 53 12.08 4.84 0.80
C LEU A 53 12.39 5.93 1.81
N LEU A 54 12.41 5.60 3.11
CA LEU A 54 12.58 6.59 4.18
C LEU A 54 14.00 6.56 4.80
N LEU A 55 14.91 5.75 4.25
CA LEU A 55 16.27 5.55 4.78
C LEU A 55 16.24 5.31 6.30
N LEU A 56 15.34 4.41 6.71
CA LEU A 56 15.07 4.12 8.12
C LEU A 56 16.31 3.48 8.77
N PRO A 57 16.68 3.89 10.01
CA PRO A 57 17.81 3.31 10.72
C PRO A 57 17.69 1.80 10.98
N SER A 58 16.45 1.29 11.13
CA SER A 58 16.15 -0.11 11.48
C SER A 58 15.27 -0.79 10.41
N PRO A 59 15.84 -1.16 9.24
CA PRO A 59 15.02 -1.49 8.08
C PRO A 59 14.20 -2.78 8.24
N ARG A 60 14.77 -3.79 8.90
CA ARG A 60 14.09 -5.09 9.08
C ARG A 60 12.91 -5.02 10.04
N GLY A 61 13.08 -4.30 11.15
CA GLY A 61 12.03 -4.15 12.16
C GLY A 61 10.82 -3.40 11.63
N SER A 62 11.05 -2.24 10.99
CA SER A 62 9.97 -1.46 10.41
C SER A 62 9.25 -2.20 9.27
N ALA A 63 9.98 -2.92 8.40
CA ALA A 63 9.37 -3.76 7.39
C ALA A 63 8.46 -4.83 8.00
N ALA A 64 8.93 -5.52 9.05
CA ALA A 64 8.16 -6.57 9.70
C ALA A 64 6.86 -6.04 10.31
N VAL A 65 6.89 -4.91 11.02
CA VAL A 65 5.68 -4.32 11.62
C VAL A 65 4.71 -3.85 10.53
N VAL A 66 5.21 -3.17 9.49
CA VAL A 66 4.37 -2.69 8.38
C VAL A 66 3.73 -3.85 7.62
N GLY A 67 4.50 -4.88 7.27
CA GLY A 67 4.00 -6.06 6.58
C GLY A 67 3.01 -6.85 7.42
N ALA A 68 3.33 -7.12 8.69
CA ALA A 68 2.41 -7.79 9.59
C ALA A 68 1.08 -7.04 9.75
N THR A 69 1.13 -5.71 9.80
CA THR A 69 -0.06 -4.86 9.90
C THR A 69 -0.93 -4.95 8.65
N GLY A 70 -0.34 -4.83 7.46
CA GLY A 70 -1.08 -4.95 6.20
C GLY A 70 -1.70 -6.34 6.03
N VAL A 71 -0.95 -7.40 6.34
CA VAL A 71 -1.46 -8.77 6.29
C VAL A 71 -2.58 -8.97 7.30
N LEU A 72 -2.40 -8.53 8.55
CA LEU A 72 -3.41 -8.67 9.60
C LEU A 72 -4.68 -7.87 9.26
N ALA A 73 -4.54 -6.68 8.68
CA ALA A 73 -5.67 -5.87 8.21
C ALA A 73 -6.46 -6.61 7.13
N VAL A 74 -5.78 -7.16 6.13
CA VAL A 74 -6.41 -7.96 5.07
C VAL A 74 -7.11 -9.19 5.64
N VAL A 75 -6.44 -9.95 6.52
CA VAL A 75 -7.02 -11.15 7.14
C VAL A 75 -8.25 -10.80 7.98
N ALA A 76 -8.18 -9.75 8.80
CA ALA A 76 -9.28 -9.31 9.64
C ALA A 76 -10.49 -8.84 8.81
N THR A 77 -10.25 -8.05 7.74
CA THR A 77 -11.31 -7.63 6.81
C THR A 77 -11.90 -8.79 6.04
N THR A 78 -11.08 -9.74 5.60
CA THR A 78 -11.57 -10.95 4.92
C THR A 78 -12.42 -11.80 5.87
N ALA A 79 -11.96 -12.02 7.10
CA ALA A 79 -12.68 -12.79 8.09
C ALA A 79 -14.03 -12.14 8.43
N THR A 80 -14.06 -10.82 8.62
CA THR A 80 -15.32 -10.12 8.89
C THR A 80 -16.27 -10.13 7.71
N ALA A 81 -15.78 -9.94 6.48
CA ALA A 81 -16.59 -10.04 5.26
C ALA A 81 -17.20 -11.44 5.05
N LEU A 82 -16.44 -12.50 5.36
CA LEU A 82 -16.92 -13.87 5.15
C LEU A 82 -17.82 -14.37 6.28
N LEU A 83 -17.53 -14.01 7.53
CA LEU A 83 -18.22 -14.55 8.70
C LEU A 83 -19.46 -13.74 9.12
N ASP A 84 -19.50 -12.43 8.82
CA ASP A 84 -20.57 -11.53 9.24
C ASP A 84 -21.02 -10.66 8.05
N HIS A 85 -21.86 -11.23 7.16
CA HIS A 85 -22.32 -10.54 5.93
C HIS A 85 -23.12 -9.24 6.22
N ASP A 86 -23.74 -9.14 7.39
CA ASP A 86 -24.56 -7.97 7.77
C ASP A 86 -23.73 -6.82 8.41
N ARG A 87 -22.42 -6.98 8.53
CA ARG A 87 -21.56 -6.00 9.23
C ARG A 87 -20.50 -5.41 8.32
N GLU A 88 -20.12 -4.17 8.64
CA GLU A 88 -19.09 -3.43 7.92
C GLU A 88 -17.76 -4.20 7.87
N PRO A 89 -17.23 -4.55 6.67
CA PRO A 89 -15.99 -5.34 6.53
C PRO A 89 -14.75 -4.71 7.17
N LEU A 90 -14.73 -3.38 7.32
CA LEU A 90 -13.58 -2.65 7.87
C LEU A 90 -13.63 -2.46 9.39
N ARG A 91 -14.66 -2.96 10.09
CA ARG A 91 -14.85 -2.74 11.53
C ARG A 91 -13.66 -3.16 12.41
N ALA A 92 -12.89 -4.15 11.99
CA ALA A 92 -11.73 -4.65 12.73
C ALA A 92 -10.45 -3.82 12.48
N LEU A 93 -10.42 -3.02 11.41
CA LEU A 93 -9.24 -2.26 11.00
C LEU A 93 -8.75 -1.27 12.08
N PRO A 94 -9.62 -0.48 12.77
CA PRO A 94 -9.16 0.40 13.84
C PRO A 94 -8.43 -0.35 14.96
N ALA A 95 -8.93 -1.53 15.35
CA ALA A 95 -8.29 -2.36 16.37
C ALA A 95 -6.94 -2.90 15.90
N VAL A 96 -6.85 -3.35 14.65
CA VAL A 96 -5.58 -3.79 14.03
C VAL A 96 -4.56 -2.66 14.02
N LEU A 97 -4.96 -1.46 13.61
CA LEU A 97 -4.08 -0.29 13.58
C LEU A 97 -3.63 0.14 14.98
N ALA A 98 -4.52 0.09 15.98
CA ALA A 98 -4.16 0.39 17.36
C ALA A 98 -3.08 -0.59 17.88
N VAL A 99 -3.28 -1.90 17.68
CA VAL A 99 -2.29 -2.92 18.07
C VAL A 99 -0.98 -2.74 17.31
N ALA A 100 -1.04 -2.42 16.02
CA ALA A 100 0.12 -2.17 15.19
C ALA A 100 0.94 -0.95 15.66
N VAL A 101 0.26 0.14 16.04
CA VAL A 101 0.90 1.33 16.61
C VAL A 101 1.60 0.98 17.92
N LEU A 102 0.93 0.25 18.82
CA LEU A 102 1.56 -0.26 20.05
C LEU A 102 2.77 -1.16 19.75
N GLY A 103 2.69 -2.00 18.71
CA GLY A 103 3.79 -2.82 18.22
C GLY A 103 4.97 -1.98 17.72
N ALA A 104 4.70 -0.89 16.99
CA ALA A 104 5.72 0.04 16.54
C ALA A 104 6.40 0.76 17.72
N PHE A 105 5.64 1.20 18.73
CA PHE A 105 6.20 1.77 19.95
C PHE A 105 7.06 0.76 20.73
N THR A 106 6.55 -0.45 20.94
CA THR A 106 7.28 -1.54 21.59
C THR A 106 8.58 -1.84 20.84
N HIS A 107 8.55 -1.88 19.52
CA HIS A 107 9.73 -2.05 18.69
C HIS A 107 10.76 -0.93 18.94
N GLN A 108 10.33 0.34 19.03
CA GLN A 108 11.23 1.45 19.36
C GLN A 108 11.77 1.36 20.80
N MET A 109 10.98 0.90 21.78
CA MET A 109 11.44 0.73 23.17
C MET A 109 12.48 -0.38 23.32
N LEU A 110 12.37 -1.45 22.53
CA LEU A 110 13.33 -2.57 22.53
C LEU A 110 14.63 -2.23 21.79
N ARG A 111 14.64 -1.19 20.95
CA ARG A 111 15.87 -0.73 20.30
C ARG A 111 16.83 -0.18 21.36
N ARG A 112 18.07 -0.64 21.30
CA ARG A 112 19.16 -0.20 22.19
C ARG A 112 19.89 1.04 21.66
N ASP A 113 19.35 1.68 20.62
CA ASP A 113 20.00 2.74 19.88
C ASP A 113 19.76 4.09 20.58
N LEU A 114 20.80 4.59 21.24
CA LEU A 114 20.76 5.83 22.01
C LEU A 114 20.85 7.06 21.09
N ARG A 115 19.69 7.69 20.81
CA ARG A 115 19.50 9.17 20.71
C ARG A 115 19.73 9.96 19.39
N PRO A 116 19.52 9.42 18.18
CA PRO A 116 18.83 10.29 17.20
C PRO A 116 17.78 9.56 16.34
N ARG A 117 16.76 10.33 15.91
CA ARG A 117 15.73 9.94 14.91
C ARG A 117 14.64 8.96 15.36
N VAL A 118 14.34 8.87 16.66
CA VAL A 118 13.19 8.08 17.16
C VAL A 118 11.88 8.58 16.56
N VAL A 119 11.69 9.90 16.49
CA VAL A 119 10.50 10.52 15.88
C VAL A 119 10.41 10.19 14.39
N ASP A 120 11.52 10.32 13.64
CA ASP A 120 11.53 9.96 12.21
C ASP A 120 11.22 8.47 12.00
N GLY A 121 11.79 7.60 12.84
CA GLY A 121 11.58 6.16 12.76
C GLY A 121 10.15 5.75 13.12
N LEU A 122 9.57 6.39 14.13
CA LEU A 122 8.18 6.17 14.54
C LEU A 122 7.20 6.75 13.51
N GLY A 123 7.42 7.99 13.06
CA GLY A 123 6.60 8.63 12.04
C GLY A 123 6.62 7.85 10.73
N GLY A 124 7.80 7.38 10.31
CA GLY A 124 7.95 6.48 9.17
C GLY A 124 7.24 5.15 9.37
N ALA A 125 7.35 4.52 10.56
CA ALA A 125 6.64 3.29 10.86
C ALA A 125 5.12 3.50 10.79
N VAL A 126 4.58 4.46 11.54
CA VAL A 126 3.13 4.75 11.62
C VAL A 126 2.54 5.08 10.26
N THR A 127 3.23 5.90 9.44
CA THR A 127 2.80 6.17 8.07
C THR A 127 2.73 4.88 7.24
N GLY A 128 3.72 4.00 7.40
CA GLY A 128 3.72 2.69 6.77
C GLY A 128 2.56 1.81 7.24
N LEU A 129 2.22 1.82 8.54
CA LEU A 129 1.08 1.09 9.09
C LEU A 129 -0.23 1.55 8.47
N LEU A 130 -0.43 2.88 8.37
CA LEU A 130 -1.64 3.45 7.79
C LEU A 130 -1.78 3.07 6.31
N ILE A 131 -0.70 3.20 5.52
CA ILE A 131 -0.72 2.85 4.10
C ILE A 131 -0.91 1.35 3.90
N ALA A 132 -0.24 0.51 4.68
CA ALA A 132 -0.43 -0.94 4.64
C ALA A 132 -1.87 -1.32 5.03
N GLY A 133 -2.46 -0.63 6.00
CA GLY A 133 -3.86 -0.81 6.40
C GLY A 133 -4.85 -0.47 5.29
N GLN A 134 -4.59 0.57 4.47
CA GLN A 134 -5.46 0.94 3.34
C GLN A 134 -5.62 -0.19 2.32
N VAL A 135 -4.68 -1.13 2.26
CA VAL A 135 -4.76 -2.27 1.35
C VAL A 135 -5.98 -3.16 1.63
N SER A 136 -6.50 -3.16 2.87
CA SER A 136 -7.76 -3.84 3.23
C SER A 136 -9.00 -3.25 2.56
N GLY A 137 -8.96 -1.98 2.14
CA GLY A 137 -10.07 -1.33 1.43
C GLY A 137 -10.42 -2.00 0.10
N TRP A 138 -9.44 -2.60 -0.57
CA TRP A 138 -9.67 -3.40 -1.79
C TRP A 138 -10.48 -4.66 -1.53
N VAL A 139 -10.23 -5.31 -0.39
CA VAL A 139 -10.98 -6.50 0.04
C VAL A 139 -12.40 -6.10 0.41
N ALA A 140 -12.58 -4.98 1.11
CA ALA A 140 -13.89 -4.45 1.45
C ALA A 140 -14.70 -4.10 0.19
N ALA A 141 -14.08 -3.48 -0.81
CA ALA A 141 -14.72 -3.17 -2.08
C ALA A 141 -15.14 -4.42 -2.86
N ALA A 142 -14.30 -5.47 -2.87
CA ALA A 142 -14.65 -6.75 -3.46
C ALA A 142 -15.84 -7.42 -2.73
N ALA A 143 -15.88 -7.34 -1.41
CA ALA A 143 -16.97 -7.87 -0.60
C ALA A 143 -18.28 -7.08 -0.76
N ALA A 144 -18.21 -5.77 -1.01
CA ALA A 144 -19.37 -4.90 -1.23
C ALA A 144 -20.07 -5.14 -2.58
N GLY A 145 -19.45 -5.90 -3.49
CA GLY A 145 -20.04 -6.34 -4.76
C GLY A 145 -19.39 -5.73 -6.00
N ALA A 146 -19.85 -6.19 -7.16
CA ALA A 146 -19.18 -5.94 -8.44
C ALA A 146 -19.05 -4.45 -8.81
N ALA A 147 -20.03 -3.61 -8.47
CA ALA A 147 -19.97 -2.18 -8.76
C ALA A 147 -18.84 -1.48 -7.98
N ALA A 148 -18.74 -1.73 -6.68
CA ALA A 148 -17.67 -1.18 -5.83
C ALA A 148 -16.29 -1.72 -6.23
N ALA A 149 -16.21 -3.02 -6.57
CA ALA A 149 -15.01 -3.65 -7.09
C ALA A 149 -14.58 -3.04 -8.43
N ALA A 150 -15.52 -2.73 -9.32
CA ALA A 150 -15.23 -2.10 -10.61
C ALA A 150 -14.73 -0.66 -10.44
N THR A 151 -15.38 0.17 -9.60
CA THR A 151 -14.95 1.55 -9.36
C THR A 151 -13.57 1.63 -8.70
N THR A 152 -13.29 0.74 -7.75
CA THR A 152 -11.96 0.69 -7.15
C THR A 152 -10.95 0.13 -8.14
N GLY A 153 -11.27 -0.95 -8.87
CA GLY A 153 -10.40 -1.54 -9.89
C GLY A 153 -10.02 -0.57 -11.01
N ALA A 154 -10.96 0.25 -11.46
CA ALA A 154 -10.75 1.40 -12.34
C ALA A 154 -9.70 2.36 -11.78
N GLY A 155 -9.84 2.75 -10.50
CA GLY A 155 -8.85 3.56 -9.78
C GLY A 155 -7.46 2.92 -9.69
N ALA A 156 -7.37 1.60 -9.48
CA ALA A 156 -6.08 0.90 -9.52
C ALA A 156 -5.46 0.91 -10.91
N ALA A 157 -6.25 0.67 -11.96
CA ALA A 157 -5.77 0.72 -13.34
C ALA A 157 -5.27 2.12 -13.72
N ALA A 158 -6.01 3.17 -13.33
CA ALA A 158 -5.62 4.57 -13.44
C ALA A 158 -4.24 4.85 -12.81
N VAL A 159 -4.02 4.37 -11.59
CA VAL A 159 -2.74 4.50 -10.88
C VAL A 159 -1.63 3.74 -11.60
N GLY A 160 -1.89 2.51 -12.05
CA GLY A 160 -0.93 1.72 -12.81
C GLY A 160 -0.48 2.42 -14.11
N ALA A 161 -1.44 2.94 -14.86
CA ALA A 161 -1.17 3.69 -16.09
C ALA A 161 -0.37 4.98 -15.81
N SER A 162 -0.72 5.70 -14.74
CA SER A 162 0.00 6.90 -14.29
C SER A 162 1.46 6.61 -13.93
N VAL A 163 1.71 5.50 -13.23
CA VAL A 163 3.07 5.09 -12.85
C VAL A 163 3.90 4.70 -14.09
N LEU A 164 3.30 4.02 -15.06
CA LEU A 164 3.96 3.72 -16.33
C LEU A 164 4.27 4.99 -17.13
N ALA A 165 3.31 5.91 -17.22
CA ALA A 165 3.49 7.19 -17.90
C ALA A 165 4.61 8.03 -17.26
N ALA A 166 4.72 8.01 -15.93
CA ALA A 166 5.77 8.70 -15.19
C ALA A 166 7.17 8.07 -15.38
N ALA A 167 7.25 6.81 -15.84
CA ALA A 167 8.50 6.14 -16.14
C ALA A 167 9.00 6.37 -17.58
N LEU A 168 8.18 6.97 -18.44
CA LEU A 168 8.59 7.32 -19.80
C LEU A 168 9.61 8.48 -19.77
N PRO A 169 10.64 8.47 -20.65
CA PRO A 169 11.65 9.52 -20.73
C PRO A 169 11.11 10.78 -21.46
N VAL A 170 10.01 11.35 -20.96
CA VAL A 170 9.28 12.49 -21.55
C VAL A 170 9.36 13.68 -20.59
N PRO A 171 9.39 14.95 -21.06
CA PRO A 171 9.33 16.13 -20.20
C PRO A 171 8.17 16.10 -19.20
N ARG A 172 8.46 16.42 -17.92
CA ARG A 172 7.55 16.31 -16.76
C ARG A 172 6.12 16.87 -16.92
N PRO A 173 5.88 18.04 -17.54
CA PRO A 173 4.51 18.51 -17.69
C PRO A 173 3.69 17.57 -18.58
N ALA A 174 4.30 16.97 -19.60
CA ALA A 174 3.63 16.02 -20.49
C ALA A 174 3.40 14.67 -19.79
N SER A 175 4.32 14.18 -18.96
CA SER A 175 4.10 12.95 -18.20
C SER A 175 3.06 13.12 -17.08
N ALA A 176 3.00 14.29 -16.45
CA ALA A 176 1.97 14.64 -15.47
C ALA A 176 0.58 14.75 -16.12
N LEU A 177 0.48 15.42 -17.28
CA LEU A 177 -0.76 15.49 -18.05
C LEU A 177 -1.19 14.10 -18.55
N ALA A 178 -0.26 13.27 -19.00
CA ALA A 178 -0.54 11.90 -19.42
C ALA A 178 -1.02 11.03 -18.25
N ALA A 179 -0.43 11.19 -17.05
CA ALA A 179 -0.88 10.50 -15.85
C ALA A 179 -2.29 10.94 -15.43
N VAL A 180 -2.56 12.25 -15.43
CA VAL A 180 -3.91 12.79 -15.12
C VAL A 180 -4.93 12.33 -16.16
N ALA A 181 -4.59 12.36 -17.44
CA ALA A 181 -5.46 11.91 -18.53
C ALA A 181 -5.72 10.40 -18.48
N ALA A 182 -4.68 9.59 -18.22
CA ALA A 182 -4.83 8.16 -18.05
C ALA A 182 -5.67 7.81 -16.80
N GLY A 183 -5.50 8.59 -15.73
CA GLY A 183 -6.30 8.45 -14.52
C GLY A 183 -7.77 8.82 -14.74
N ALA A 184 -8.02 9.90 -15.47
CA ALA A 184 -9.37 10.37 -15.81
C ALA A 184 -10.07 9.50 -16.86
N ALA A 185 -9.33 8.81 -17.74
CA ALA A 185 -9.89 7.91 -18.73
C ALA A 185 -10.18 6.50 -18.18
N ALA A 186 -9.54 6.13 -17.07
CA ALA A 186 -9.71 4.82 -16.46
C ALA A 186 -10.75 4.80 -15.33
N GLY A 187 -11.12 5.95 -14.76
CA GLY A 187 -12.18 6.12 -13.74
C GLY A 187 -13.49 6.61 -14.34
#